data_AF-A0AAD7AZK0-F1
#
_entry.id   AF-A0AAD7AZK0-F1
#
_cell.length_a   1.000
_cell.length_b   1.000
_cell.length_c   1.000
_cell.angle_alpha   90.00
_cell.angle_beta   90.00
_cell.angle_gamma   90.00
#
_symmetry.space_group_name_H-M   'P 1'
#
loop_
_entity.id
_entity.type
_entity.pdbx_description
1 polymer ?
#
loop_
_entity_poly.entity_id
_entity_poly.type
_entity_poly.pdbx_seq_one_letter_code
_entity_poly.pdbx_strand_id
1 'polypeptide(L)'
;CNHCQEELEHRDHRLANHIASVAKCQPAPAVARTAAHVLMTSKKRGAEDASEEGSSTAPPRKKAKLGKQKDLDGFVDRPMTRMQENTANRKLLRYFIHSNTPFVQANSVFLEDFTQEIRPSFKIASRNVM
;
A
#
# COMPACT_ATOMS: atom_id res chain seq x y z
N CYS A 1 21.99 12.87 15.17
CA CYS A 1 22.69 13.39 13.98
C CYS A 1 24.15 13.56 14.38
N ASN A 2 25.11 13.18 13.55
CA ASN A 2 26.53 13.23 13.93
C ASN A 2 27.09 14.67 14.03
N HIS A 3 26.34 15.67 13.54
CA HIS A 3 26.78 17.07 13.49
C HIS A 3 26.07 17.97 14.50
N CYS A 4 24.79 17.73 14.80
CA CYS A 4 24.01 18.53 15.77
C CYS A 4 23.49 17.72 16.97
N GLN A 5 23.88 16.44 17.10
CA GLN A 5 23.47 15.54 18.19
C GLN A 5 21.95 15.30 18.35
N GLU A 6 21.09 15.84 17.47
CA GLU A 6 19.65 15.57 17.51
C GLU A 6 19.32 14.08 17.33
N GLU A 7 18.49 13.52 18.20
CA GLU A 7 17.95 12.17 18.01
C GLU A 7 16.98 12.14 16.84
N LEU A 8 17.30 11.35 15.81
CA LEU A 8 16.49 11.19 14.62
C LEU A 8 15.97 9.76 14.57
N GLU A 9 14.65 9.61 14.70
CA GLU A 9 13.97 8.34 14.41
C GLU A 9 14.20 7.94 12.95
N HIS A 10 14.33 6.63 12.68
CA HIS A 10 14.64 6.11 11.33
C HIS A 10 15.86 6.78 10.69
N ARG A 11 16.98 6.75 11.42
CA ARG A 11 18.25 7.41 11.10
C ARG A 11 18.66 7.25 9.63
N ASP A 12 18.56 6.05 9.05
CA ASP A 12 19.02 5.77 7.69
C ASP A 12 18.30 6.59 6.61
N HIS A 13 17.02 6.91 6.82
CA HIS A 13 16.21 7.68 5.87
C HIS A 13 16.09 9.15 6.25
N ARG A 14 16.07 9.47 7.56
CA ARG A 14 15.85 10.84 8.03
C ARG A 14 17.14 11.64 8.16
N LEU A 15 18.31 11.00 8.26
CA LEU A 15 19.60 11.69 8.38
C LEU A 15 19.98 12.47 7.12
N ALA A 16 19.84 11.88 5.92
CA ALA A 16 20.13 12.59 4.67
C ALA A 16 19.20 13.80 4.46
N ASN A 17 17.91 13.66 4.78
CA ASN A 17 16.93 14.76 4.72
C ASN A 17 17.23 15.89 5.73
N HIS A 18 17.72 15.53 6.92
CA HIS A 18 18.12 16.47 7.95
C HIS A 18 19.40 17.22 7.56
N ILE A 19 20.42 16.52 7.05
CA ILE A 19 21.71 17.11 6.63
C ILE A 19 21.57 17.97 5.36
N ALA A 20 20.72 17.58 4.40
CA ALA A 20 20.55 18.31 3.15
C ALA A 20 19.96 19.73 3.34
N SER A 21 19.28 20.00 4.47
CA SER A 21 18.71 21.30 4.76
C SER A 21 19.62 22.10 5.71
N VAL A 22 20.13 23.23 5.23
CA VAL A 22 20.94 24.17 6.02
C VAL A 22 20.19 24.66 7.27
N ALA A 23 18.87 24.81 7.16
CA ALA A 23 18.01 25.25 8.26
C ALA A 23 17.86 24.21 9.37
N LYS A 24 17.95 22.91 9.03
CA LYS A 24 17.77 21.80 9.99
C LYS A 24 19.08 21.34 10.61
N CYS A 25 20.18 21.42 9.86
CA CYS A 25 21.51 21.06 10.35
C CYS A 25 22.52 22.15 9.99
N GLN A 26 22.56 23.21 10.81
CA GLN A 26 23.57 24.27 10.72
C GLN A 26 25.02 23.77 10.85
N PRO A 27 25.35 22.86 11.79
CA PRO A 27 26.75 22.44 11.99
C PRO A 27 27.27 21.41 10.97
N ALA A 28 26.45 20.96 10.01
CA ALA A 28 26.90 20.02 8.99
C ALA A 28 27.88 20.69 7.99
N PRO A 29 29.06 20.09 7.74
CA PRO A 29 30.02 20.62 6.76
C PRO A 29 29.46 20.51 5.33
N ALA A 30 29.89 21.40 4.44
CA ALA A 30 29.41 21.46 3.05
C ALA A 30 29.54 20.12 2.31
N VAL A 31 30.60 19.36 2.59
CA VAL A 31 30.85 18.01 2.02
C VAL A 31 29.78 16.99 2.44
N ALA A 32 29.31 17.05 3.69
CA ALA A 32 28.23 16.17 4.15
C ALA A 32 26.89 16.56 3.51
N ARG A 33 26.67 17.85 3.24
CA ARG A 33 25.47 18.34 2.56
C ARG A 33 25.41 17.91 1.10
N THR A 34 26.52 18.01 0.38
CA THR A 34 26.58 17.56 -1.02
C THR A 34 26.38 16.05 -1.11
N ALA A 35 27.01 15.26 -0.24
CA ALA A 35 26.79 13.82 -0.17
C ALA A 35 25.32 13.47 0.15
N ALA A 36 24.69 14.17 1.09
CA ALA A 36 23.27 13.98 1.40
C ALA A 36 22.38 14.33 0.20
N HIS A 37 22.69 15.40 -0.54
CA HIS A 37 21.94 15.78 -1.73
C HIS A 37 22.06 14.72 -2.84
N VAL A 38 23.26 14.16 -3.05
CA VAL A 38 23.50 13.08 -4.02
C VAL A 38 22.75 11.79 -3.64
N LEU A 39 22.73 11.43 -2.36
CA LEU A 39 21.96 10.26 -1.87
C LEU A 39 20.45 10.43 -2.07
N MET A 40 19.93 11.65 -1.92
CA MET A 40 18.51 11.95 -2.13
C MET A 40 18.13 11.92 -3.61
N THR A 41 19.01 12.36 -4.52
CA THR A 41 18.76 12.31 -5.97
C THR A 41 18.93 10.90 -6.54
N SER A 42 19.89 10.11 -6.07
CA SER A 42 20.09 8.72 -6.52
C SER A 42 18.92 7.82 -6.10
N LYS A 43 18.39 8.00 -4.89
CA LYS A 43 17.19 7.27 -4.43
C LYS A 43 15.93 7.59 -5.23
N LYS A 44 15.88 8.79 -5.82
CA LYS A 44 14.78 9.19 -6.72
C LYS A 44 14.95 8.56 -8.12
N ARG A 45 16.18 8.50 -8.64
CA ARG A 45 16.49 7.82 -9.91
C ARG A 45 16.27 6.30 -9.88
N GLY A 46 16.55 5.63 -8.76
CA GLY A 46 16.27 4.19 -8.62
C GLY A 46 14.78 3.82 -8.65
N ALA A 47 13.87 4.79 -8.55
CA ALA A 47 12.43 4.59 -8.74
C ALA A 47 11.97 4.88 -10.19
N GLU A 48 12.82 5.46 -11.02
CA GLU A 48 12.54 5.80 -12.42
C GLU A 48 13.06 4.72 -13.38
N ASP A 49 14.08 3.94 -12.98
CA ASP A 49 14.71 2.88 -13.81
C ASP A 49 14.02 1.48 -13.74
N ALA A 50 12.81 1.40 -13.18
CA ALA A 50 12.01 0.17 -13.13
C ALA A 50 10.69 0.28 -13.93
N SER A 51 10.63 1.16 -14.93
CA SER A 51 9.45 1.32 -15.79
C SER A 51 9.80 1.75 -17.22
N GLU A 52 10.50 0.88 -17.92
CA GLU A 52 10.31 0.68 -19.35
C GLU A 52 9.86 -0.79 -19.46
N GLU A 53 8.61 -1.12 -19.76
CA GLU A 53 7.89 -0.89 -21.01
C GLU A 53 6.37 -0.74 -20.75
N GLY A 54 5.68 0.08 -21.56
CA GLY A 54 4.22 0.02 -21.65
C GLY A 54 3.48 1.37 -21.63
N SER A 55 3.67 2.16 -22.69
CA SER A 55 2.73 3.09 -23.31
C SER A 55 1.50 3.59 -22.52
N SER A 56 1.57 4.87 -22.17
CA SER A 56 0.56 5.92 -22.42
C SER A 56 -0.76 5.94 -21.61
N THR A 57 -0.92 7.06 -20.90
CA THR A 57 -2.15 7.67 -20.32
C THR A 57 -2.72 7.08 -19.02
N ALA A 58 -2.12 7.47 -17.89
CA ALA A 58 -2.84 7.51 -16.61
C ALA A 58 -2.52 8.82 -15.87
N PRO A 59 -3.52 9.55 -15.34
CA PRO A 59 -3.28 10.81 -14.64
C PRO A 59 -2.49 10.54 -13.34
N PRO A 60 -1.78 11.56 -12.81
CA PRO A 60 -0.94 11.39 -11.64
C PRO A 60 -1.80 10.87 -10.49
N ARG A 61 -1.47 9.68 -9.99
CA ARG A 61 -2.03 9.15 -8.75
C ARG A 61 -1.61 10.10 -7.63
N LYS A 62 -2.42 11.14 -7.38
CA LYS A 62 -2.41 11.89 -6.14
C LYS A 62 -2.44 10.82 -5.05
N LYS A 63 -1.35 10.69 -4.30
CA LYS A 63 -1.34 9.94 -3.04
C LYS A 63 -2.54 10.47 -2.29
N ALA A 64 -3.60 9.69 -2.24
CA ALA A 64 -4.80 10.05 -1.52
C ALA A 64 -4.28 10.39 -0.12
N LYS A 65 -4.42 11.66 0.26
CA LYS A 65 -4.22 12.08 1.64
C LYS A 65 -4.96 11.02 2.44
N LEU A 66 -4.24 10.25 3.26
CA LEU A 66 -4.84 9.47 4.33
C LEU A 66 -5.52 10.51 5.20
N GLY A 67 -6.75 10.86 4.83
CA GLY A 67 -7.61 11.75 5.58
C GLY A 67 -7.87 11.01 6.85
N LYS A 68 -7.15 11.41 7.91
CA LYS A 68 -7.35 11.04 9.31
C LYS A 68 -8.10 9.71 9.44
N GLN A 69 -7.39 8.59 9.35
CA GLN A 69 -7.92 7.29 9.77
C GLN A 69 -8.48 7.47 11.18
N LYS A 70 -9.80 7.54 11.31
CA LYS A 70 -10.45 7.65 12.61
C LYS A 70 -10.49 6.30 13.30
N ASP A 71 -10.59 5.21 12.52
CA ASP A 71 -10.67 3.82 13.01
C ASP A 71 -9.98 2.84 12.04
N LEU A 72 -9.50 1.71 12.59
CA LEU A 72 -8.89 0.61 11.84
C LEU A 72 -9.86 0.01 10.83
N ASP A 73 -11.17 0.09 11.08
CA ASP A 73 -12.21 -0.41 10.19
C ASP A 73 -12.17 0.25 8.81
N GLY A 74 -11.85 1.54 8.74
CA GLY A 74 -11.69 2.25 7.46
C GLY A 74 -10.46 1.78 6.64
N PHE A 75 -9.52 1.07 7.26
CA PHE A 75 -8.41 0.41 6.56
C PHE A 75 -8.82 -0.94 5.97
N VAL A 76 -9.67 -1.68 6.69
CA VAL A 76 -10.11 -3.04 6.33
C VAL A 76 -11.23 -2.98 5.28
N ASP A 77 -12.19 -2.08 5.46
CA ASP A 77 -13.33 -1.87 4.57
C ASP A 77 -13.10 -0.85 3.47
N ARG A 78 -12.06 -1.11 2.68
CA ARG A 78 -11.92 -0.44 1.39
C ARG A 78 -12.65 -1.23 0.31
N PRO A 79 -13.42 -0.56 -0.58
CA PRO A 79 -14.02 -1.22 -1.74
C PRO A 79 -12.95 -1.94 -2.57
N MET A 80 -13.21 -3.21 -2.87
CA MET A 80 -12.29 -4.04 -3.62
C MET A 80 -12.24 -3.62 -5.09
N THR A 81 -11.06 -3.75 -5.70
CA THR A 81 -10.98 -3.66 -7.15
C THR A 81 -11.47 -4.97 -7.78
N ARG A 82 -11.94 -4.91 -9.03
CA ARG A 82 -12.40 -6.10 -9.78
C ARG A 82 -11.37 -7.24 -9.81
N MET A 83 -10.07 -6.91 -9.86
CA MET A 83 -8.99 -7.90 -9.80
C MET A 83 -8.90 -8.59 -8.43
N GLN A 84 -9.06 -7.82 -7.34
CA GLN A 84 -9.07 -8.35 -5.99
C GLN A 84 -10.30 -9.23 -5.77
N GLU A 85 -11.47 -8.83 -6.26
CA GLU A 85 -12.71 -9.63 -6.16
C GLU A 85 -12.55 -10.97 -6.85
N ASN A 86 -12.04 -10.97 -8.09
CA ASN A 86 -11.73 -12.20 -8.82
C ASN A 86 -10.74 -13.09 -8.08
N THR A 87 -9.74 -12.49 -7.42
CA THR A 87 -8.75 -13.23 -6.63
C THR A 87 -9.38 -13.86 -5.39
N ALA A 88 -10.26 -13.14 -4.70
CA ALA A 88 -11.00 -13.65 -3.54
C ALA A 88 -11.96 -14.78 -3.95
N ASN A 89 -12.72 -14.60 -5.04
CA ASN A 89 -13.60 -15.62 -5.59
C ASN A 89 -12.85 -16.91 -5.96
N ARG A 90 -11.66 -16.80 -6.56
CA ARG A 90 -10.80 -17.96 -6.85
C ARG A 90 -10.34 -18.68 -5.59
N LYS A 91 -10.01 -17.94 -4.52
CA LYS A 91 -9.63 -18.52 -3.23
C LYS A 91 -10.81 -19.21 -2.55
N LEU A 92 -12.01 -18.60 -2.60
CA LEU A 92 -13.23 -19.19 -2.08
C LEU A 92 -13.62 -20.46 -2.84
N LEU A 93 -13.51 -20.45 -4.17
CA LEU A 93 -13.72 -21.63 -5.00
C LEU A 93 -12.75 -22.76 -4.63
N ARG A 94 -11.47 -22.41 -4.47
CA ARG A 94 -10.44 -23.36 -4.03
C ARG A 94 -10.76 -23.95 -2.67
N TYR A 95 -11.26 -23.15 -1.73
CA TYR A 95 -11.73 -23.63 -0.44
C TYR A 95 -12.83 -24.68 -0.61
N PHE A 96 -13.90 -24.38 -1.37
CA PHE A 96 -14.99 -25.34 -1.59
C PHE A 96 -14.54 -26.67 -2.19
N ILE A 97 -13.60 -26.62 -3.14
CA ILE A 97 -13.04 -27.83 -3.76
C ILE A 97 -12.26 -28.65 -2.71
N HIS A 98 -11.40 -28.01 -1.91
CA HIS A 98 -10.59 -28.72 -0.93
C HIS A 98 -11.37 -29.19 0.30
N SER A 99 -12.44 -28.50 0.68
CA SER A 99 -13.33 -28.90 1.77
C SER A 99 -14.43 -29.87 1.32
N ASN A 100 -14.41 -30.30 0.05
CA ASN A 100 -15.44 -31.15 -0.57
C ASN A 100 -16.88 -30.64 -0.28
N THR A 101 -17.03 -29.31 -0.28
CA THR A 101 -18.29 -28.66 0.07
C THR A 101 -19.13 -28.47 -1.18
N PRO A 102 -20.43 -28.79 -1.15
CA PRO A 102 -21.29 -28.63 -2.32
C PRO A 102 -21.41 -27.16 -2.72
N PHE A 103 -21.29 -26.86 -4.02
CA PHE A 103 -21.38 -25.49 -4.55
C PHE A 103 -22.71 -24.78 -4.26
N VAL A 104 -23.75 -25.51 -3.87
CA VAL A 104 -25.02 -24.94 -3.38
C VAL A 104 -24.79 -24.04 -2.16
N GLN A 105 -23.77 -24.31 -1.35
CA GLN A 105 -23.41 -23.52 -0.17
C GLN A 105 -22.91 -22.10 -0.53
N ALA A 106 -22.51 -21.85 -1.77
CA ALA A 106 -22.16 -20.50 -2.21
C ALA A 106 -23.34 -19.52 -2.13
N ASN A 107 -24.59 -20.03 -2.12
CA ASN A 107 -25.81 -19.24 -1.97
C ASN A 107 -26.40 -19.34 -0.55
N SER A 108 -25.63 -19.83 0.42
CA SER A 108 -26.09 -19.93 1.81
C SER A 108 -26.11 -18.55 2.45
N VAL A 109 -27.23 -18.20 3.09
CA VAL A 109 -27.39 -16.93 3.83
C VAL A 109 -26.31 -16.80 4.92
N PHE A 110 -25.97 -17.90 5.59
CA PHE A 110 -24.93 -17.92 6.61
C PHE A 110 -23.54 -17.57 6.08
N LEU A 111 -23.23 -17.99 4.85
CA LEU A 111 -21.96 -17.67 4.23
C LEU A 111 -21.92 -16.20 3.82
N GLU A 112 -23.04 -15.68 3.31
CA GLU A 112 -23.18 -14.27 2.99
C GLU A 112 -22.99 -13.40 4.25
N ASP A 113 -23.71 -13.69 5.33
CA ASP A 113 -23.59 -12.99 6.62
C ASP A 113 -22.14 -13.05 7.16
N PHE A 114 -21.51 -14.22 7.11
CA PHE A 114 -20.11 -14.39 7.55
C PHE A 114 -19.13 -13.54 6.71
N THR A 115 -19.31 -13.51 5.40
CA THR A 115 -18.45 -12.67 4.54
C THR A 115 -18.72 -11.18 4.72
N GLN A 116 -19.97 -10.80 4.98
CA GLN A 116 -20.35 -9.43 5.29
C GLN A 116 -19.81 -8.98 6.65
N GLU A 117 -19.67 -9.87 7.63
CA GLU A 117 -19.05 -9.55 8.92
C GLU A 117 -17.54 -9.33 8.78
N ILE A 118 -16.86 -10.17 8.01
CA ILE A 118 -15.41 -10.05 7.81
C ILE A 118 -15.08 -8.87 6.89
N ARG A 119 -15.91 -8.67 5.86
CA ARG A 119 -15.68 -7.67 4.83
C ARG A 119 -16.98 -7.25 4.13
N PRO A 120 -17.71 -6.27 4.68
CA PRO A 120 -18.92 -5.69 4.10
C PRO A 120 -18.81 -5.32 2.61
N SER A 121 -17.63 -4.88 2.19
CA SER A 121 -17.37 -4.48 0.79
C SER A 121 -17.34 -5.63 -0.23
N PHE A 122 -17.27 -6.90 0.20
CA PHE A 122 -17.14 -8.04 -0.70
C PHE A 122 -18.49 -8.71 -0.96
N LYS A 123 -18.87 -8.79 -2.24
CA LYS A 123 -20.04 -9.56 -2.67
C LYS A 123 -19.59 -10.91 -3.21
N ILE A 124 -20.06 -11.99 -2.60
CA ILE A 124 -19.78 -13.35 -3.03
C ILE A 124 -20.33 -13.55 -4.46
N ALA A 125 -19.56 -14.22 -5.31
CA ALA A 125 -20.05 -14.68 -6.60
C ALA A 125 -21.12 -15.75 -6.40
N SER A 126 -22.35 -15.47 -6.85
CA SER A 126 -23.44 -16.44 -6.80
C SER A 126 -23.17 -17.62 -7.75
N ARG A 127 -23.77 -18.77 -7.46
CA ARG A 127 -23.71 -19.95 -8.34
C ARG A 127 -24.30 -19.67 -9.73
N ASN A 128 -25.29 -18.78 -9.81
CA ASN A 128 -26.00 -18.50 -11.05
C ASN A 128 -25.45 -17.19 -11.63
N VAL A 129 -24.70 -17.28 -12.72
CA VAL A 129 -24.39 -16.11 -13.54
C VAL A 129 -25.67 -15.80 -14.32
N MET A 130 -26.44 -14.80 -13.89
CA MET A 130 -27.42 -14.12 -14.74
C MET A 130 -26.76 -12.89 -15.35
#